data_AF-A0A7L2TJE1-F1
#
_entry.id   AF-A0A7L2TJE1-F1
#
_cell.length_a   1.000
_cell.length_b   1.000
_cell.length_c   1.000
_cell.angle_alpha   90.00
_cell.angle_beta   90.00
_cell.angle_gamma   90.00
#
_symmetry.space_group_name_H-M   'P 1'
#
loop_
_entity.id
_entity.type
_entity.pdbx_description
1 polymer ?
#
loop_
_entity_poly.entity_id
_entity_poly.type
_entity_poly.pdbx_seq_one_letter_code
_entity_poly.pdbx_strand_id
1 'polypeptide(L)'
;MEQSSLPRYALFAEDSIVQSVPEHPKKENVFCLSNSFGDVYLFQATSQTDLENWVTAIHSACASLFAKKLGKEDTVRLLKNQTKSLFQKIDMDSKMKKMAELQLSIVSDPKNRKAIENQV
;
A
#
# COMPACT_ATOMS: atom_id res chain seq x y z
N MET A 1 13.77 -31.75 25.17
CA MET A 1 14.62 -30.63 24.76
C MET A 1 13.74 -29.40 24.72
N GLU A 2 13.89 -28.49 25.68
CA GLU A 2 13.24 -27.17 25.60
C GLU A 2 13.92 -26.38 24.49
N GLN A 3 13.23 -26.26 23.36
CA GLN A 3 13.68 -25.45 22.25
C GLN A 3 13.45 -23.99 22.65
N SER A 4 14.53 -23.21 22.78
CA SER A 4 14.43 -21.78 23.11
C SER A 4 13.44 -21.11 22.15
N SER A 5 12.32 -20.62 22.67
CA SER A 5 11.19 -20.08 21.89
C SER A 5 11.44 -18.68 21.30
N LEU A 6 12.71 -18.27 21.20
CA LEU A 6 13.08 -16.97 20.68
C LEU A 6 12.96 -16.96 19.15
N PRO A 7 12.24 -15.99 18.57
CA PRO A 7 12.15 -15.87 17.12
C PRO A 7 13.53 -15.58 16.53
N ARG A 8 13.92 -16.32 15.49
CA ARG A 8 15.18 -16.08 14.77
C ARG A 8 15.15 -14.79 13.95
N TYR A 9 13.96 -14.44 13.42
CA TYR A 9 13.73 -13.26 12.61
C TYR A 9 12.38 -12.64 12.99
N ALA A 10 12.27 -11.32 12.83
CA ALA A 10 11.03 -10.58 12.97
C ALA A 10 10.88 -9.66 11.76
N LEU A 11 9.69 -9.61 11.18
CA LEU A 11 9.35 -8.76 10.05
C LEU A 11 8.26 -7.77 10.50
N PHE A 12 8.54 -6.48 10.38
CA PHE A 12 7.56 -5.45 10.64
C PHE A 12 6.65 -5.31 9.42
N ALA A 13 5.44 -5.86 9.52
CA ALA A 13 4.41 -5.80 8.48
C ALA A 13 3.53 -4.54 8.58
N GLU A 14 4.06 -3.50 9.22
CA GLU A 14 3.60 -2.11 9.18
C GLU A 14 3.07 -1.65 7.82
N ASP A 15 1.78 -1.27 7.69
CA ASP A 15 1.26 -0.60 6.49
C ASP A 15 1.57 -1.39 5.20
N SER A 16 1.58 -2.71 5.31
CA SER A 16 2.00 -3.62 4.25
C SER A 16 0.85 -4.03 3.33
N ILE A 17 1.20 -4.38 2.10
CA ILE A 17 0.28 -4.96 1.12
C ILE A 17 0.65 -6.43 0.93
N VAL A 18 -0.38 -7.27 0.78
CA VAL A 18 -0.22 -8.71 0.57
C VAL A 18 -1.04 -9.10 -0.64
N GLN A 19 -0.44 -9.84 -1.57
CA GLN A 19 -1.07 -10.28 -2.82
C GLN A 19 -0.77 -11.75 -3.07
N SER A 20 -1.76 -12.51 -3.55
CA SER A 20 -1.51 -13.84 -4.09
C SER A 20 -0.64 -13.75 -5.35
N VAL A 21 0.20 -14.76 -5.56
CA VAL A 21 1.06 -14.90 -6.75
C VAL A 21 0.81 -16.27 -7.39
N PRO A 22 -0.41 -16.51 -7.93
CA PRO A 22 -0.75 -17.78 -8.58
C PRO A 22 0.10 -18.07 -9.83
N GLU A 23 0.68 -17.04 -10.44
CA GLU A 23 1.57 -17.12 -11.61
C GLU A 23 2.99 -17.59 -11.29
N HIS A 24 3.31 -17.85 -10.01
CA HIS A 24 4.65 -18.27 -9.61
C HIS A 24 5.04 -19.59 -10.33
N PRO A 25 6.18 -19.64 -11.04
CA PRO A 25 6.45 -20.67 -12.06
C PRO A 25 6.71 -22.08 -11.50
N LYS A 26 6.98 -22.21 -10.19
CA LYS A 26 7.45 -23.46 -9.58
C LYS A 26 6.68 -23.91 -8.34
N LYS A 27 5.81 -23.08 -7.80
CA LYS A 27 5.20 -23.29 -6.49
C LYS A 27 3.77 -22.76 -6.51
N GLU A 28 2.87 -23.52 -5.92
CA GLU A 28 1.49 -23.11 -5.68
C GLU A 28 1.36 -22.41 -4.32
N ASN A 29 0.23 -21.73 -4.11
CA ASN A 29 -0.12 -21.06 -2.86
C ASN A 29 0.95 -20.06 -2.41
N VAL A 30 1.59 -19.38 -3.36
CA VAL A 30 2.55 -18.33 -3.09
C VAL A 30 1.81 -17.01 -2.87
N PHE A 31 2.21 -16.26 -1.85
CA PHE A 31 1.80 -14.87 -1.67
C PHE A 31 3.02 -13.98 -1.44
N CYS A 32 2.89 -12.73 -1.83
CA CYS A 32 3.89 -11.69 -1.73
C CYS A 32 3.47 -10.68 -0.67
N LEU A 33 4.39 -10.30 0.22
CA LEU A 33 4.24 -9.17 1.13
C LEU A 33 5.23 -8.08 0.72
N SER A 34 4.72 -6.87 0.48
CA SER A 34 5.53 -5.66 0.34
C SER A 34 5.31 -4.75 1.55
N ASN A 35 6.40 -4.32 2.19
CA ASN A 35 6.34 -3.49 3.38
C ASN A 35 6.47 -1.99 3.05
N SER A 36 6.24 -1.14 4.05
CA SER A 36 6.35 0.31 3.93
C SER A 36 7.80 0.84 3.80
N PHE A 37 8.80 -0.04 3.89
CA PHE A 37 10.22 0.29 3.73
C PHE A 37 10.74 0.04 2.30
N GLY A 38 9.92 -0.56 1.43
CA GLY A 38 10.28 -0.91 0.06
C GLY A 38 10.83 -2.33 -0.11
N ASP A 39 10.83 -3.16 0.94
CA ASP A 39 11.22 -4.57 0.85
C ASP A 39 10.06 -5.45 0.37
N VAL A 40 10.40 -6.57 -0.26
CA VAL A 40 9.44 -7.53 -0.81
C VAL A 40 9.83 -8.96 -0.41
N TYR A 41 8.85 -9.73 0.06
CA TYR A 41 9.02 -11.08 0.58
C TYR A 41 8.03 -12.04 -0.07
N LEU A 42 8.49 -13.23 -0.47
CA LEU A 42 7.63 -14.32 -0.95
C LEU A 42 7.47 -15.39 0.12
N PHE A 43 6.23 -15.78 0.36
CA PHE A 43 5.86 -16.85 1.26
C PHE A 43 5.08 -17.92 0.49
N GLN A 44 5.18 -19.17 0.94
CA GLN A 44 4.40 -20.28 0.41
C GLN A 44 3.52 -20.82 1.53
N ALA A 45 2.20 -20.71 1.38
CA ALA A 45 1.23 -21.27 2.30
C ALA A 45 1.04 -22.78 2.06
N THR A 46 0.36 -23.45 2.99
CA THR A 46 0.11 -24.89 2.89
C THR A 46 -1.06 -25.24 1.96
N SER A 47 -1.96 -24.30 1.68
CA SER A 47 -3.11 -24.45 0.80
C SER A 47 -3.64 -23.08 0.35
N GLN A 48 -4.57 -23.07 -0.61
CA GLN A 48 -5.25 -21.84 -1.04
C GLN A 48 -6.01 -21.17 0.10
N THR A 49 -6.72 -21.95 0.93
CA THR A 49 -7.43 -21.42 2.11
C THR A 49 -6.45 -20.86 3.14
N ASP A 50 -5.32 -21.51 3.37
CA ASP A 50 -4.28 -21.02 4.29
C ASP A 50 -3.67 -19.71 3.79
N LEU A 51 -3.44 -19.58 2.48
CA LEU A 51 -3.01 -18.32 1.86
C LEU A 51 -4.01 -17.19 2.15
N GLU A 52 -5.30 -17.43 1.91
CA GLU A 52 -6.35 -16.43 2.14
C GLU A 52 -6.46 -16.04 3.62
N ASN A 53 -6.25 -17.00 4.52
CA ASN A 53 -6.18 -16.75 5.96
C ASN A 53 -4.99 -15.86 6.32
N TRP A 54 -3.80 -16.11 5.76
CA TRP A 54 -2.61 -15.27 5.97
C TRP A 54 -2.81 -13.84 5.47
N VAL A 55 -3.35 -13.68 4.25
CA VAL A 55 -3.67 -12.37 3.68
C VAL A 55 -4.63 -11.62 4.59
N THR A 56 -5.72 -12.28 5.01
CA THR A 56 -6.75 -11.69 5.88
C THR A 56 -6.17 -11.27 7.22
N ALA A 57 -5.36 -12.13 7.86
CA ALA A 57 -4.78 -11.86 9.16
C ALA A 57 -3.84 -10.64 9.13
N ILE A 58 -2.95 -10.57 8.13
CA ILE A 58 -1.99 -9.48 7.99
C ILE A 58 -2.71 -8.16 7.69
N HIS A 59 -3.64 -8.15 6.73
CA HIS A 59 -4.43 -6.95 6.42
C HIS A 59 -5.29 -6.49 7.60
N SER A 60 -5.88 -7.42 8.37
CA SER A 60 -6.65 -7.07 9.57
C SER A 60 -5.77 -6.45 10.65
N ALA A 61 -4.56 -6.99 10.86
CA ALA A 61 -3.59 -6.41 11.80
C ALA A 61 -3.15 -5.01 11.37
N CYS A 62 -2.87 -4.81 10.08
CA CYS A 62 -2.54 -3.50 9.51
C CYS A 62 -3.69 -2.50 9.70
N ALA A 63 -4.93 -2.90 9.38
CA ALA A 63 -6.11 -2.07 9.54
C ALA A 63 -6.34 -1.66 11.01
N SER A 64 -6.17 -2.59 11.94
CA SER A 64 -6.29 -2.33 13.38
C SER A 64 -5.23 -1.34 13.86
N LEU A 65 -3.97 -1.54 13.47
CA LEU A 65 -2.86 -0.66 13.84
C LEU A 65 -2.99 0.73 13.21
N PHE A 66 -3.44 0.80 11.95
CA PHE A 66 -3.77 2.05 11.26
C PHE A 66 -4.85 2.85 12.00
N ALA A 67 -5.92 2.18 12.44
CA ALA A 67 -6.97 2.83 13.24
C ALA A 67 -6.45 3.31 14.60
N LYS A 68 -5.63 2.49 15.27
CA LYS A 68 -4.98 2.84 16.53
C LYS A 68 -4.08 4.06 16.40
N LYS A 69 -3.24 4.14 15.36
CA LYS A 69 -2.36 5.30 15.06
C LYS A 69 -3.15 6.61 14.94
N LEU A 70 -4.38 6.55 14.42
CA LEU A 70 -5.25 7.72 14.23
C LEU A 70 -6.23 7.95 15.40
N GLY A 71 -6.12 7.18 16.48
CA GLY A 71 -7.01 7.28 17.64
C GLY A 71 -8.48 7.02 17.30
N LYS A 72 -8.75 6.08 16.39
CA LYS A 72 -10.11 5.69 15.98
C LYS A 72 -10.39 4.25 16.38
N GLU A 73 -11.60 4.02 16.90
CA GLU A 73 -12.06 2.68 17.27
C GLU A 73 -12.85 2.00 16.14
N ASP A 74 -13.66 2.78 15.41
CA ASP A 74 -14.42 2.29 14.26
C ASP A 74 -13.52 2.22 13.01
N THR A 75 -12.79 1.11 12.91
CA THR A 75 -11.83 0.83 11.83
C THR A 75 -12.49 0.84 10.45
N VAL A 76 -13.67 0.25 10.31
CA VAL A 76 -14.36 0.16 9.00
C VAL A 76 -14.80 1.54 8.51
N ARG A 77 -15.39 2.36 9.38
CA ARG A 77 -15.77 3.74 9.02
C ARG A 77 -14.56 4.59 8.69
N LEU A 78 -13.46 4.43 9.44
CA LEU A 78 -12.20 5.09 9.14
C LEU A 78 -11.70 4.74 7.74
N LEU A 79 -11.58 3.44 7.41
CA LEU A 79 -11.09 3.00 6.11
C LEU A 79 -11.96 3.54 4.96
N LYS A 80 -13.30 3.45 5.09
CA LYS A 80 -14.23 4.03 4.10
C LYS A 80 -14.02 5.53 3.89
N ASN A 81 -13.75 6.28 4.96
CA ASN A 81 -13.49 7.71 4.88
C ASN A 81 -12.13 8.01 4.23
N GLN A 82 -11.09 7.23 4.55
CA GLN A 82 -9.78 7.36 3.89
C GLN A 82 -9.88 7.06 2.41
N THR A 83 -10.59 6.00 2.01
CA THR A 83 -10.86 5.69 0.60
C THR A 83 -11.54 6.85 -0.12
N LYS A 84 -12.61 7.44 0.47
CA LYS A 84 -13.28 8.61 -0.10
C LYS A 84 -12.36 9.81 -0.24
N SER A 85 -11.55 10.08 0.79
CA SER A 85 -10.58 11.19 0.77
C SER A 85 -9.52 11.00 -0.31
N LEU A 86 -9.01 9.77 -0.47
CA LEU A 86 -8.06 9.44 -1.53
C LEU A 86 -8.67 9.64 -2.93
N PHE A 87 -9.91 9.21 -3.17
CA PHE A 87 -10.59 9.48 -4.44
C PHE A 87 -10.72 10.97 -4.75
N GLN A 88 -11.04 11.79 -3.74
CA GLN A 88 -11.12 13.25 -3.91
C GLN A 88 -9.75 13.88 -4.22
N LYS A 89 -8.69 13.41 -3.54
CA LYS A 89 -7.31 13.87 -3.81
C LYS A 89 -6.87 13.49 -5.22
N ILE A 90 -7.10 12.24 -5.64
CA ILE A 90 -6.76 11.76 -6.99
C ILE A 90 -7.48 12.59 -8.06
N ASP A 91 -8.77 12.89 -7.88
CA ASP A 91 -9.54 13.71 -8.83
C ASP A 91 -8.98 15.14 -8.92
N MET A 92 -8.68 15.75 -7.77
CA MET A 92 -8.10 17.09 -7.71
C MET A 92 -6.71 17.15 -8.33
N ASP A 93 -5.81 16.22 -7.97
CA ASP A 93 -4.47 16.14 -8.53
C ASP A 93 -4.50 15.89 -10.04
N SER A 94 -5.43 15.05 -10.51
CA SER A 94 -5.64 14.81 -11.95
C SER A 94 -6.09 16.07 -12.69
N LYS A 95 -6.97 16.87 -12.09
CA LYS A 95 -7.41 18.16 -12.65
C LYS A 95 -6.29 19.19 -12.63
N MET A 96 -5.52 19.26 -11.54
CA MET A 96 -4.39 20.17 -11.41
C MET A 96 -3.29 19.86 -12.42
N LYS A 97 -2.97 18.57 -12.62
CA LYS A 97 -2.03 18.13 -13.66
C LYS A 97 -2.46 18.57 -15.05
N LYS A 98 -3.73 18.30 -15.43
CA LYS A 98 -4.27 18.74 -16.73
C LYS A 98 -4.26 20.26 -16.90
N MET A 99 -4.53 20.99 -15.82
CA MET A 99 -4.47 22.45 -15.84
C MET A 99 -3.04 22.95 -16.03
N ALA A 100 -2.07 22.36 -15.35
CA ALA A 100 -0.65 22.67 -15.53
C ALA A 100 -0.19 22.38 -16.97
N GLU A 101 -0.57 21.23 -17.54
CA GLU A 101 -0.32 20.88 -18.94
C GLU A 101 -0.93 21.91 -19.92
N LEU A 102 -2.16 22.39 -19.65
CA LEU A 102 -2.80 23.43 -20.46
C LEU A 102 -2.05 24.77 -20.35
N GLN A 103 -1.63 25.18 -19.14
CA GLN A 103 -0.84 26.40 -18.95
C GLN A 103 0.51 26.31 -19.70
N LEU A 104 1.16 25.15 -19.70
CA LEU A 104 2.39 24.92 -20.46
C LEU A 104 2.22 25.09 -21.98
N SER A 105 1.01 24.93 -22.52
CA SER A 105 0.76 25.15 -23.95
C SER A 105 0.80 26.63 -24.37
N ILE A 106 0.60 27.56 -23.43
CA ILE A 106 0.50 29.01 -23.71
C ILE A 106 1.62 29.84 -23.06
N VAL A 107 2.28 29.34 -22.01
CA VAL A 107 3.34 30.08 -21.31
C VAL A 107 4.65 30.00 -22.07
N SER A 108 5.13 31.17 -22.52
CA SER A 108 6.38 31.32 -23.29
C SER A 108 7.60 31.65 -22.43
N ASP A 109 7.40 32.26 -21.25
CA ASP A 109 8.51 32.64 -20.36
C ASP A 109 9.22 31.37 -19.81
N PRO A 110 10.53 31.19 -20.07
CA PRO A 110 11.25 29.96 -19.71
C PRO A 110 11.27 29.66 -18.21
N LYS A 111 11.32 30.70 -17.36
CA LYS A 111 11.39 30.55 -15.90
C LYS A 111 10.04 30.07 -15.35
N ASN A 112 8.94 30.70 -15.78
CA ASN A 112 7.59 30.32 -15.40
C ASN A 112 7.22 28.94 -15.96
N ARG A 113 7.63 28.64 -17.19
CA ARG A 113 7.43 27.32 -17.79
C ARG A 113 8.08 26.22 -16.94
N LYS A 114 9.36 26.38 -16.58
CA LYS A 114 10.07 25.42 -15.72
C LYS A 114 9.43 25.27 -14.34
N ALA A 115 8.88 26.36 -13.79
CA ALA A 115 8.17 26.31 -12.53
C ALA A 115 6.89 25.45 -12.61
N ILE A 116 6.15 25.54 -13.71
CA ILE A 116 4.95 24.72 -13.96
C ILE A 116 5.34 23.27 -14.27
N GLU A 117 6.40 23.03 -15.04
CA GLU A 117 6.92 21.68 -15.32
C GLU A 117 7.29 20.93 -14.02
N ASN A 118 7.86 21.64 -13.03
CA ASN A 118 8.19 21.03 -11.74
C ASN A 118 6.95 20.68 -10.87
N GLN A 119 5.74 21.15 -11.24
CA GLN A 119 4.49 20.84 -10.54
C GLN A 119 3.75 19.62 -11.13
N VAL A 120 4.22 19.10 -12.26
CA VAL A 120 3.64 17.96 -13.01
C VAL A 120 4.40 16.68 -12.71
#